data_AF-C0CXZ2-F1
#
_entry.id   AF-C0CXZ2-F1
#
_cell.length_a   1.000
_cell.length_b   1.000
_cell.length_c   1.000
_cell.angle_alpha   90.00
_cell.angle_beta   90.00
_cell.angle_gamma   90.00
#
_symmetry.space_group_name_H-M   'P 1'
#
loop_
_entity.id
_entity.type
_entity.pdbx_description
1 polymer ?
#
loop_
_entity_poly.entity_id
_entity_poly.type
_entity_poly.pdbx_seq_one_letter_code
_entity_poly.pdbx_strand_id
1 'polypeptide(L)'
;MLESATEGKFEYIITKSAKRVSRNTVELLQIMRYLKERGIQMYFEIENVNSFDPDAEAAITLSGAMGQEESRNLSENIQWGIQRKFEEGLFSSYKHFMGYRCVEGELVIVPEQAKIVRLIFELYLKGYTFS
;
A
#
# COMPACT_ATOMS: atom_id res chain seq x y z
N MET A 1 10.01 17.14 14.93
CA MET A 1 10.61 17.93 13.82
C MET A 1 10.05 19.35 13.81
N LEU A 2 8.76 19.55 13.49
CA LEU A 2 8.17 20.89 13.39
C LEU A 2 8.23 21.70 14.69
N GLU A 3 8.01 21.06 15.83
CA GLU A 3 8.14 21.70 17.14
C GLU A 3 9.58 22.19 17.39
N SER A 4 10.57 21.34 17.13
CA SER A 4 11.99 21.69 17.23
C SER A 4 12.45 22.75 16.21
N ALA A 5 11.80 22.81 15.04
CA ALA A 5 11.97 23.90 14.08
C ALA A 5 11.40 25.22 14.62
N THR A 6 10.30 25.16 15.38
CA THR A 6 9.70 26.34 16.02
C THR A 6 10.58 26.87 17.15
N GLU A 7 11.28 25.98 17.84
CA GLU A 7 12.26 26.31 18.90
C GLU A 7 13.62 26.75 18.34
N GLY A 8 13.82 26.77 17.02
CA GLY A 8 15.07 27.18 16.38
C GLY A 8 16.26 26.25 16.66
N LYS A 9 16.00 24.96 16.93
CA LYS A 9 17.05 23.99 17.30
C LYS A 9 17.96 23.57 16.14
N PHE A 10 17.57 23.88 14.90
CA PHE A 10 18.33 23.57 13.69
C PHE A 10 17.93 24.51 12.54
N GLU A 11 18.84 24.64 11.59
CA GLU A 11 18.71 25.53 10.42
C GLU A 11 18.66 24.73 9.11
N TYR A 12 18.96 23.43 9.18
CA TYR A 12 19.11 22.57 8.02
C TYR A 12 18.62 21.15 8.31
N ILE A 13 17.86 20.57 7.38
CA ILE A 13 17.37 19.19 7.42
C ILE A 13 17.87 18.47 6.16
N ILE A 14 18.48 17.30 6.35
CA ILE A 14 18.79 16.38 5.26
C ILE A 14 17.87 15.18 5.40
N THR A 15 17.26 14.78 4.29
CA THR A 15 16.47 13.56 4.24
C THR A 15 16.78 12.76 2.98
N LYS A 16 16.66 11.45 3.09
CA LYS A 16 16.90 10.55 1.95
C LYS A 16 15.92 10.79 0.80
N SER A 17 14.65 11.05 1.12
CA SER A 17 13.61 11.35 0.13
C SER A 17 12.46 12.15 0.74
N ALA A 18 11.72 12.85 -0.13
CA ALA A 18 10.42 13.46 0.15
C ALA A 18 9.47 12.53 0.92
N LYS A 19 9.48 11.23 0.58
CA LYS A 19 8.62 10.19 1.18
C LYS A 19 8.88 9.95 2.67
N ARG A 20 10.04 10.37 3.21
CA ARG A 20 10.36 10.26 4.65
C ARG A 20 9.69 11.35 5.48
N VAL A 21 9.25 12.43 4.84
CA VAL A 21 8.63 13.58 5.49
C VAL A 21 7.12 13.45 5.48
N SER A 22 6.52 13.18 4.31
CA SER A 22 5.09 12.84 4.21
C SER A 22 4.83 11.90 3.03
N ARG A 23 3.74 11.13 3.13
CA ARG A 23 3.17 10.34 2.03
C ARG A 23 2.19 11.14 1.17
N ASN A 24 1.79 12.32 1.61
CA ASN A 24 0.90 13.22 0.90
C ASN A 24 1.70 14.41 0.37
N THR A 25 1.72 14.58 -0.95
CA THR A 25 2.45 15.67 -1.62
C THR A 25 1.96 17.05 -1.16
N VAL A 26 0.67 17.24 -0.89
CA VAL A 26 0.12 18.51 -0.39
C VAL A 26 0.66 18.83 1.00
N GLU A 27 0.66 17.85 1.91
CA GLU A 27 1.20 18.01 3.25
C GLU A 27 2.71 18.28 3.23
N LEU A 28 3.44 17.59 2.36
CA LEU A 28 4.87 17.82 2.17
C LEU A 28 5.17 19.27 1.73
N LEU A 29 4.42 19.78 0.75
CA LEU A 29 4.58 21.16 0.28
C LEU A 29 4.25 22.18 1.39
N GLN A 30 3.22 21.90 2.21
CA GLN A 30 2.90 22.74 3.38
C GLN A 30 4.04 22.74 4.40
N ILE A 31 4.62 21.59 4.71
CA ILE A 31 5.78 21.47 5.61
C ILE A 31 6.98 22.24 5.06
N MET A 32 7.28 22.08 3.77
CA MET A 32 8.39 22.78 3.12
C MET A 32 8.22 24.30 3.20
N ARG A 33 7.03 24.82 2.89
CA ARG A 33 6.74 26.26 2.98
C ARG A 33 6.85 26.75 4.42
N TYR A 34 6.27 26.01 5.36
CA TYR A 34 6.32 26.33 6.80
C TYR A 34 7.76 26.47 7.32
N LEU A 35 8.66 25.57 6.90
CA LEU A 35 10.07 25.57 7.27
C LEU A 35 10.84 26.67 6.54
N LYS A 36 10.55 26.88 5.25
CA LYS A 36 11.16 27.94 4.43
C LYS A 36 10.88 29.34 4.98
N GLU A 37 9.65 29.61 5.42
CA GLU A 37 9.26 30.87 6.09
C GLU A 37 10.07 31.14 7.38
N ARG A 38 10.63 30.10 8.00
CA ARG A 38 11.45 30.19 9.21
C ARG A 38 12.96 30.15 8.92
N GLY A 39 13.34 30.20 7.64
CA GLY A 39 14.75 30.14 7.23
C GLY A 39 15.37 28.75 7.29
N ILE A 40 14.57 27.70 7.52
CA ILE A 40 15.07 26.32 7.65
C ILE A 40 15.03 25.64 6.29
N GLN A 41 16.19 25.15 5.85
CA GLN A 41 16.32 24.49 4.56
C GLN A 41 16.14 22.97 4.70
N MET A 42 15.49 22.36 3.71
CA MET A 42 15.43 20.92 3.54
C MET A 42 16.13 20.50 2.24
N TYR A 43 17.03 19.53 2.32
CA TYR A 43 17.64 18.88 1.18
C TYR A 43 17.19 17.43 1.07
N PHE A 44 16.77 17.05 -0.14
CA PHE A 44 16.28 15.73 -0.46
C PHE A 44 17.30 15.02 -1.36
N GLU A 45 17.92 13.94 -0.87
CA GLU A 45 19.02 13.28 -1.61
C GLU A 45 18.56 12.58 -2.90
N ILE A 46 17.44 11.85 -2.87
CA ILE A 46 16.95 11.08 -4.02
C ILE A 46 16.40 12.03 -5.10
N GLU A 47 15.63 13.03 -4.70
CA GLU A 47 15.09 14.05 -5.59
C GLU A 47 16.13 15.10 -5.99
N ASN A 48 17.32 15.06 -5.36
CA ASN A 48 18.46 15.97 -5.54
C ASN A 48 18.04 17.45 -5.60
N VAL A 49 17.26 17.89 -4.61
CA VAL A 49 16.69 19.23 -4.60
C VAL A 49 16.75 19.87 -3.22
N ASN A 50 17.01 21.18 -3.17
CA ASN A 50 16.90 21.97 -1.97
C ASN A 50 15.58 22.75 -1.97
N SER A 51 14.85 22.73 -0.86
CA SER A 51 13.60 23.47 -0.65
C SER A 51 13.65 24.98 -0.98
N PHE A 52 14.84 25.59 -0.98
CA PHE A 52 15.00 27.01 -1.31
C PHE A 52 15.03 27.26 -2.82
N ASP A 53 15.36 26.24 -3.61
CA ASP A 53 15.38 26.32 -5.06
C ASP A 53 13.98 26.69 -5.58
N PRO A 54 13.88 27.57 -6.59
CA PRO A 54 12.58 27.99 -7.14
C PRO A 54 11.76 26.82 -7.69
N ASP A 55 12.44 25.80 -8.22
CA ASP A 55 11.84 24.65 -8.88
C ASP A 55 11.62 23.45 -7.94
N ALA A 56 11.95 23.59 -6.65
CA ALA A 56 11.91 22.48 -5.69
C ALA A 56 10.53 21.87 -5.54
N GLU A 57 9.50 22.71 -5.42
CA GLU A 57 8.12 22.26 -5.30
C GLU A 57 7.65 21.51 -6.56
N ALA A 58 8.06 21.99 -7.74
CA ALA A 58 7.72 21.36 -9.01
C ALA A 58 8.42 20.00 -9.19
N ALA A 59 9.72 19.92 -8.88
CA ALA A 59 10.49 18.69 -8.95
C ALA A 59 9.93 17.59 -8.01
N ILE A 60 9.57 17.97 -6.78
CA ILE A 60 8.97 17.06 -5.80
C ILE A 60 7.58 16.62 -6.25
N THR A 61 6.78 17.52 -6.79
CA THR A 61 5.44 17.19 -7.30
C THR A 61 5.52 16.20 -8.46
N LEU A 62 6.43 16.41 -9.40
CA LEU A 62 6.66 15.50 -10.53
C LEU A 62 7.14 14.12 -10.05
N SER A 63 8.12 14.09 -9.14
CA SER A 63 8.61 12.83 -8.55
C SER A 63 7.49 12.06 -7.83
N GLY A 64 6.64 12.78 -7.09
CA GLY A 64 5.46 12.21 -6.45
C GLY A 64 4.47 11.61 -7.45
N ALA A 65 4.20 12.32 -8.55
CA ALA A 65 3.32 11.84 -9.61
C ALA A 65 3.85 10.57 -10.29
N MET A 66 5.14 10.54 -10.63
CA MET A 66 5.79 9.34 -11.20
C MET A 66 5.71 8.14 -10.24
N GLY A 67 6.02 8.35 -8.96
CA GLY A 67 5.92 7.29 -7.97
C GLY A 67 4.49 6.76 -7.77
N GLN A 68 3.47 7.62 -7.94
CA GLN A 68 2.07 7.20 -7.92
C GLN A 68 1.71 6.37 -9.15
N GLU A 69 2.18 6.76 -10.33
CA GLU A 69 1.97 6.03 -11.58
C GLU A 69 2.63 4.64 -11.55
N GLU A 70 3.86 4.55 -11.07
CA GLU A 70 4.56 3.26 -10.86
C GLU A 70 3.77 2.35 -9.91
N SER A 71 3.25 2.89 -8.81
CA SER A 71 2.44 2.12 -7.87
C SER A 71 1.15 1.61 -8.50
N ARG A 72 0.51 2.38 -9.41
CA ARG A 72 -0.68 1.95 -10.14
C ARG A 72 -0.33 0.86 -11.15
N ASN A 73 0.71 1.06 -11.95
CA ASN A 73 1.18 0.07 -12.92
C ASN A 73 1.54 -1.26 -12.24
N LEU A 74 2.19 -1.23 -11.08
CA LEU A 74 2.46 -2.44 -10.29
C LEU A 74 1.17 -3.14 -9.86
N SER A 75 0.19 -2.40 -9.35
CA SER A 75 -1.10 -2.96 -8.93
C SER A 75 -1.85 -3.59 -10.10
N GLU A 76 -1.88 -2.93 -11.25
CA GLU A 76 -2.50 -3.43 -12.48
C GLU A 76 -1.82 -4.71 -12.96
N ASN A 77 -0.49 -4.75 -12.95
CA ASN A 77 0.28 -5.94 -13.30
C ASN A 77 -0.03 -7.13 -12.36
N ILE A 78 -0.17 -6.88 -11.06
CA ILE A 78 -0.56 -7.93 -10.09
C ILE A 78 -1.97 -8.44 -10.40
N GLN A 79 -2.94 -7.54 -10.59
CA GLN A 79 -4.32 -7.93 -10.91
C GLN A 79 -4.40 -8.73 -12.20
N TRP A 80 -3.69 -8.27 -13.24
CA TRP A 80 -3.62 -8.95 -14.52
C TRP A 80 -2.97 -10.34 -14.41
N GLY A 81 -1.90 -10.47 -13.62
CA GLY A 81 -1.28 -11.76 -13.33
C GLY A 81 -2.21 -12.71 -12.57
N ILE A 82 -3.02 -12.19 -11.64
CA ILE A 82 -4.06 -12.98 -10.95
C ILE A 82 -5.14 -13.42 -11.95
N GLN A 83 -5.62 -12.51 -12.80
CA GLN A 83 -6.63 -12.82 -13.81
C GLN A 83 -6.17 -13.94 -14.76
N ARG A 84 -4.95 -13.86 -15.28
CA ARG A 84 -4.38 -14.90 -16.14
C ARG A 84 -4.29 -16.26 -15.47
N LYS A 85 -3.88 -16.30 -14.20
CA LYS A 85 -3.87 -17.55 -13.43
C LYS A 85 -5.27 -18.15 -13.32
N PHE A 86 -6.30 -17.33 -13.10
CA PHE A 86 -7.68 -17.79 -13.09
C PHE A 86 -8.15 -18.30 -14.46
N GLU A 87 -7.76 -17.66 -15.57
CA GLU A 87 -8.06 -18.12 -16.94
C GLU A 87 -7.41 -19.48 -17.24
N GLU A 88 -6.22 -19.75 -16.68
CA GLU A 88 -5.51 -21.04 -16.76
C GLU A 88 -6.05 -22.09 -15.76
N GLY A 89 -7.07 -21.75 -14.96
CA GLY A 89 -7.64 -22.64 -13.94
C GLY A 89 -6.80 -22.79 -12.66
N LEU A 90 -5.71 -22.03 -12.53
CA LEU A 90 -4.82 -22.04 -11.37
C LEU A 90 -5.37 -21.13 -10.27
N PHE A 91 -5.62 -21.72 -9.10
CA PHE A 91 -6.18 -20.99 -7.97
C PHE A 91 -5.07 -20.43 -7.07
N SER A 92 -4.96 -19.11 -7.00
CA SER A 92 -4.10 -18.47 -5.99
C SER A 92 -4.80 -18.53 -4.63
N SER A 93 -4.18 -19.21 -3.67
CA SER A 93 -4.67 -19.43 -2.30
C SER A 93 -4.80 -18.11 -1.52
N TYR A 94 -5.85 -17.32 -1.77
CA TYR A 94 -6.12 -16.11 -1.00
C TYR A 94 -7.09 -16.35 0.17
N LYS A 95 -7.86 -17.44 0.15
CA LYS A 95 -8.77 -17.82 1.25
C LYS A 95 -8.82 -19.33 1.43
N HIS A 96 -8.74 -19.78 2.68
CA HIS A 96 -9.01 -21.17 3.06
C HIS A 96 -10.51 -21.41 2.89
N PHE A 97 -10.91 -22.16 1.85
CA PHE A 97 -12.30 -22.56 1.67
C PHE A 97 -12.61 -23.71 2.63
N MET A 98 -13.68 -23.60 3.42
CA MET A 98 -14.14 -24.72 4.24
C MET A 98 -14.45 -25.92 3.33
N GLY A 99 -13.82 -27.07 3.61
CA GLY A 99 -13.95 -28.27 2.79
C GLY A 99 -12.86 -28.47 1.74
N TYR A 100 -12.01 -27.48 1.47
CA TYR A 100 -10.99 -27.55 0.42
C TYR A 100 -9.64 -26.95 0.87
N ARG A 101 -8.55 -27.45 0.30
CA ARG A 101 -7.20 -26.92 0.44
C ARG A 101 -6.63 -26.67 -0.95
N CYS A 102 -5.96 -25.55 -1.16
CA CYS A 102 -5.19 -25.33 -2.36
C CYS A 102 -3.82 -26.00 -2.21
N VAL A 103 -3.50 -26.95 -3.08
CA VAL A 103 -2.18 -27.60 -3.19
C VAL A 103 -1.70 -27.35 -4.62
N GLU A 104 -0.57 -26.66 -4.77
CA GLU A 104 0.05 -26.37 -6.07
C GLU A 104 -0.87 -25.69 -7.12
N GLY A 105 -1.88 -24.93 -6.66
CA GLY A 105 -2.82 -24.24 -7.55
C GLY A 105 -4.12 -25.00 -7.83
N GLU A 106 -4.25 -26.23 -7.32
CA GLU A 106 -5.47 -27.04 -7.44
C GLU A 106 -6.23 -27.14 -6.12
N LEU A 107 -7.57 -27.17 -6.19
CA LEU A 107 -8.44 -27.33 -5.02
C LEU A 107 -8.65 -28.82 -4.71
N VAL A 108 -8.04 -29.28 -3.63
CA VAL A 108 -8.15 -30.64 -3.10
C VAL A 108 -9.16 -30.67 -1.95
N ILE A 109 -10.10 -31.61 -1.97
CA ILE A 109 -11.10 -31.78 -0.89
C ILE A 109 -10.38 -32.21 0.40
N VAL A 110 -10.73 -31.57 1.53
CA VAL A 110 -10.31 -31.99 2.88
C VAL A 110 -11.42 -32.86 3.47
N PRO A 111 -11.24 -34.20 3.56
CA PRO A 111 -12.32 -35.11 3.92
C PRO A 111 -12.97 -34.83 5.27
N GLU A 112 -12.19 -34.39 6.26
CA GLU A 112 -12.70 -34.05 7.58
C GLU A 112 -13.63 -32.85 7.57
N GLN A 113 -13.27 -31.79 6.84
CA GLN A 113 -14.11 -30.61 6.69
C GLN A 113 -15.33 -30.89 5.79
N ALA A 114 -15.18 -31.76 4.79
CA ALA A 114 -16.30 -32.19 3.95
C ALA A 114 -17.40 -32.89 4.74
N LYS A 115 -17.07 -33.63 5.81
CA LYS A 115 -18.07 -34.20 6.73
C LYS A 115 -18.90 -33.12 7.42
N ILE A 116 -18.24 -32.04 7.86
CA ILE A 116 -18.93 -30.90 8.49
C ILE A 116 -19.87 -30.24 7.50
N VAL A 117 -19.44 -30.01 6.26
CA VAL A 117 -20.29 -29.43 5.21
C VAL A 117 -21.52 -30.32 4.97
N ARG A 118 -21.33 -31.64 4.81
CA ARG A 118 -22.45 -32.59 4.63
C ARG A 118 -23.42 -32.58 5.82
N LEU A 119 -22.90 -32.54 7.04
CA LEU A 119 -23.71 -32.48 8.27
C LEU A 119 -24.56 -31.21 8.32
N ILE A 120 -24.00 -30.05 7.94
CA ILE A 120 -24.75 -28.78 7.89
C ILE A 120 -25.96 -28.91 6.95
N PHE A 121 -25.77 -29.45 5.75
CA PHE A 121 -26.87 -29.66 4.81
C PHE A 121 -27.90 -30.69 5.32
N GLU A 122 -27.45 -31.75 5.99
CA GLU A 122 -28.35 -32.76 6.57
C GLU A 122 -29.22 -32.17 7.69
N LEU A 123 -28.62 -31.39 8.59
CA LEU A 123 -29.34 -30.70 9.67
C LEU A 123 -30.37 -29.72 9.13
N TYR A 124 -30.00 -28.97 8.09
CA TYR A 124 -30.93 -28.07 7.40
C TYR A 124 -32.13 -28.82 6.80
N LEU A 125 -31.89 -29.94 6.10
CA LEU A 125 -32.97 -30.78 5.54
C LEU A 125 -33.86 -31.39 6.63
N LYS A 126 -33.32 -31.63 7.83
CA LYS A 126 -34.07 -32.08 9.02
C LYS A 126 -34.85 -30.95 9.71
N GLY A 127 -34.81 -29.73 9.19
CA GLY A 127 -35.55 -28.58 9.71
C GLY A 127 -34.87 -27.85 10.86
N TYR A 128 -33.59 -28.14 11.15
CA TYR A 128 -32.83 -27.37 12.12
C TYR A 128 -32.42 -26.02 11.52
N THR A 129 -32.78 -24.93 12.20
CA THR A 129 -32.37 -23.57 11.83
C THR A 129 -31.56 -22.96 12.98
N PHE A 130 -30.72 -21.97 12.67
CA PHE A 130 -30.12 -21.14 13.71
C PHE A 130 -31.23 -20.26 14.30
N SER A 131 -31.43 -20.36 15.62
CA SER A 131 -32.31 -19.46 16.38
C SER A 131 -31.63 -18.13 16.67
#